data_AF-A0A813SUA2-F1
#
_entry.id   AF-A0A813SUA2-F1
#
_cell.length_a   1.000
_cell.length_b   1.000
_cell.length_c   1.000
_cell.angle_alpha   90.00
_cell.angle_beta   90.00
_cell.angle_gamma   90.00
#
_symmetry.space_group_name_H-M   'P 1'
#
loop_
_entity.id
_entity.type
_entity.pdbx_description
1 polymer ?
#
loop_
_entity_poly.entity_id
_entity_poly.type
_entity_poly.pdbx_seq_one_letter_code
_entity_poly.pdbx_strand_id
1 'polypeptide(L)'
;MDVFGLVTRLPTLVFGSTRCDDSFADRVSYKYTVFMLVLFAIVVTNKQFGTKHIQCWVPAQFTKNYEEYVNDICWVSNTYYAPLGQKVPKLERERRQNELRYYQWIPFILILQAFCFYFPHIIWRSLSRRSGIDVRDIVDAAIHYKSVDIAIKDDLHKNDLMEYIVETIDKYVDDPRRRADERGKRINLKYIMMTICICMGKYLGNYLIIVYFTTKALFITNAVCQIFLLNLFLGQEFHLFGIQVLQRILQGRGWDTQSRYFPKVTLCDFQIREALHPSDAHRYTVQCVLPLNLFSQQIFTFIWFWYMMVFIVSIFDVIVWVIRFLPKKQYNYIKRRLQLMRCDNDFNRQSPEYMKRWYIEFIHGYLESDGIFLLRLLSSNTSDFVCTEVINQLWQAFYAKNSKKLKRKHKRELGDEQITSEKKHQISDPVDLSESSDSTRRRNINFPSIPIRISSIDKVDNHYESLRTGKRSSFMPSVEDDV
;
A
#
# COMPACT_ATOMS: atom_id res chain seq x y z
N MET A 1 -32.10 5.67 11.32
CA MET A 1 -31.30 5.26 10.16
C MET A 1 -29.85 5.52 10.50
N ASP A 2 -29.03 4.49 10.48
CA ASP A 2 -27.63 4.55 10.91
C ASP A 2 -26.79 5.24 9.83
N VAL A 3 -26.76 6.58 9.84
CA VAL A 3 -26.06 7.40 8.83
C VAL A 3 -24.58 7.00 8.73
N PHE A 4 -23.98 6.63 9.85
CA PHE A 4 -22.61 6.12 9.91
C PHE A 4 -22.44 4.77 9.19
N GLY A 5 -23.43 3.88 9.34
CA GLY A 5 -23.48 2.60 8.61
C GLY A 5 -23.69 2.78 7.10
N LEU A 6 -24.46 3.79 6.69
CA LEU A 6 -24.67 4.10 5.27
C LEU A 6 -23.41 4.71 4.63
N VAL A 7 -22.78 5.68 5.31
CA VAL A 7 -21.54 6.35 4.84
C VAL A 7 -20.38 5.36 4.73
N THR A 8 -20.32 4.35 5.59
CA THR A 8 -19.28 3.31 5.51
C THR A 8 -19.55 2.26 4.42
N ARG A 9 -20.83 1.99 4.10
CA ARG A 9 -21.24 0.99 3.08
C ARG A 9 -21.32 1.55 1.66
N LEU A 10 -21.59 2.84 1.48
CA LEU A 10 -21.70 3.48 0.15
C LEU A 10 -20.42 3.36 -0.71
N PRO A 11 -19.20 3.62 -0.19
CA PRO A 11 -17.98 3.44 -0.97
C PRO A 11 -17.77 1.99 -1.44
N THR A 12 -18.17 1.00 -0.62
CA THR A 12 -18.16 -0.43 -1.00
C THR A 12 -19.19 -0.81 -2.06
N LEU A 13 -20.32 -0.11 -2.11
CA LEU A 13 -21.33 -0.35 -3.16
C LEU A 13 -20.89 0.23 -4.51
N VAL A 14 -20.22 1.39 -4.51
CA VAL A 14 -19.77 2.07 -5.74
C VAL A 14 -18.47 1.47 -6.29
N PHE A 15 -17.52 1.12 -5.42
CA PHE A 15 -16.19 0.63 -5.83
C PHE A 15 -15.99 -0.89 -5.65
N GLY A 16 -17.04 -1.62 -5.23
CA GLY A 16 -17.00 -3.06 -4.98
C GLY A 16 -16.46 -3.45 -3.59
N SER A 17 -16.41 -4.76 -3.34
CA SER A 17 -15.93 -5.34 -2.09
C SER A 17 -14.54 -4.83 -1.72
N THR A 18 -14.32 -4.57 -0.42
CA THR A 18 -13.04 -4.07 0.08
C THR A 18 -11.99 -5.17 -0.09
N ARG A 19 -11.03 -4.93 -0.98
CA ARG A 19 -9.86 -5.80 -1.14
C ARG A 19 -8.94 -5.57 0.06
N CYS A 20 -8.52 -6.68 0.68
CA CYS A 20 -7.76 -6.68 1.92
C CYS A 20 -6.24 -6.84 1.68
N ASP A 21 -5.74 -6.41 0.53
CA ASP A 21 -4.31 -6.43 0.17
C ASP A 21 -3.54 -5.19 0.66
N ASP A 22 -4.23 -4.23 1.28
CA ASP A 22 -3.70 -2.88 1.56
C ASP A 22 -3.87 -2.48 3.05
N SER A 23 -3.16 -1.44 3.50
CA SER A 23 -3.33 -0.91 4.87
C SER A 23 -4.59 -0.06 5.00
N PHE A 24 -5.07 0.13 6.24
CA PHE A 24 -6.17 1.05 6.53
C PHE A 24 -5.88 2.48 6.05
N ALA A 25 -4.65 2.97 6.22
CA ALA A 25 -4.23 4.29 5.75
C ALA A 25 -4.36 4.45 4.23
N ASP A 26 -4.06 3.40 3.46
CA ASP A 26 -4.21 3.42 2.00
C ASP A 26 -5.69 3.56 1.63
N ARG A 27 -6.57 2.81 2.30
CA ARG A 27 -8.02 2.88 2.08
C ARG A 27 -8.58 4.28 2.36
N VAL A 28 -8.08 4.95 3.41
CA VAL A 28 -8.42 6.37 3.69
C VAL A 28 -8.09 7.26 2.48
N SER A 29 -6.94 7.03 1.86
CA SER A 29 -6.49 7.78 0.68
C SER A 29 -7.27 7.42 -0.60
N TYR A 30 -7.16 6.20 -1.13
CA TYR A 30 -7.67 5.89 -2.47
C TYR A 30 -9.17 5.58 -2.52
N LYS A 31 -9.80 5.21 -1.39
CA LYS A 31 -11.22 4.81 -1.36
C LYS A 31 -12.09 5.90 -0.74
N TYR A 32 -11.84 6.27 0.50
CA TYR A 32 -12.69 7.23 1.21
C TYR A 32 -12.53 8.65 0.68
N THR A 33 -11.30 9.11 0.44
CA THR A 33 -11.07 10.45 -0.12
C THR A 33 -11.61 10.57 -1.53
N VAL A 34 -11.42 9.55 -2.38
CA VAL A 34 -11.95 9.54 -3.76
C VAL A 34 -13.47 9.59 -3.77
N PHE A 35 -14.13 8.75 -2.97
CA PHE A 35 -15.59 8.77 -2.83
C PHE A 35 -16.11 10.14 -2.40
N MET A 36 -15.47 10.72 -1.37
CA MET A 36 -15.84 12.03 -0.82
C MET A 36 -15.63 13.17 -1.82
N LEU A 37 -14.54 13.16 -2.60
CA LEU A 37 -14.31 14.14 -3.67
C LEU A 37 -15.32 14.02 -4.81
N VAL A 38 -15.64 12.79 -5.24
CA VAL A 38 -16.69 12.56 -6.27
C VAL A 38 -18.05 13.03 -5.77
N LEU A 39 -18.40 12.75 -4.51
CA LEU A 39 -19.64 13.23 -3.90
C LEU A 39 -19.70 14.76 -3.92
N PHE A 40 -18.62 15.44 -3.53
CA PHE A 40 -18.55 16.90 -3.57
C PHE A 40 -18.61 17.45 -4.99
N ALA A 41 -17.97 16.79 -5.97
CA ALA A 41 -18.07 17.15 -7.37
C ALA A 41 -19.53 17.09 -7.86
N ILE A 42 -20.29 16.05 -7.49
CA ILE A 42 -21.72 15.93 -7.83
C ILE A 42 -22.53 17.04 -7.16
N VAL A 43 -22.30 17.32 -5.87
CA VAL A 43 -23.03 18.38 -5.13
C VAL A 43 -22.78 19.75 -5.74
N VAL A 44 -21.52 20.09 -6.05
CA VAL A 44 -21.17 21.38 -6.70
C VAL A 44 -21.77 21.46 -8.09
N THR A 45 -21.68 20.39 -8.88
CA THR A 45 -22.26 20.31 -10.23
C THR A 45 -23.77 20.58 -10.20
N ASN A 46 -24.51 19.94 -9.29
CA ASN A 46 -25.95 20.18 -9.12
C ASN A 46 -26.27 21.63 -8.76
N LYS A 47 -25.40 22.29 -7.98
CA LYS A 47 -25.57 23.72 -7.65
C LYS A 47 -25.20 24.63 -8.82
N GLN A 48 -24.22 24.26 -9.63
CA GLN A 48 -23.79 25.02 -10.80
C GLN A 48 -24.84 25.02 -11.92
N PHE A 49 -25.53 23.90 -12.14
CA PHE A 49 -26.62 23.79 -13.11
C PHE A 49 -28.02 24.10 -12.54
N GLY A 50 -28.10 24.53 -11.28
CA GLY A 50 -29.36 24.93 -10.65
C GLY A 50 -29.89 26.27 -11.17
N THR A 51 -31.16 26.57 -10.87
CA THR A 51 -31.92 27.64 -11.52
C THR A 51 -31.47 29.08 -11.21
N LYS A 52 -30.48 29.31 -10.32
CA LYS A 52 -29.96 30.66 -9.94
C LYS A 52 -28.52 30.57 -9.40
N HIS A 53 -27.53 30.50 -10.28
CA HIS A 53 -26.11 30.36 -9.91
C HIS A 53 -25.44 31.70 -9.55
N ILE A 54 -25.92 32.81 -10.12
CA ILE A 54 -25.53 34.18 -9.82
C ILE A 54 -26.78 35.07 -9.80
N GLN A 55 -26.80 36.10 -8.95
CA GLN A 55 -27.87 37.09 -8.92
C GLN A 55 -27.28 38.49 -8.86
N CYS A 56 -27.54 39.30 -9.87
CA CYS A 56 -27.00 40.65 -9.99
C CYS A 56 -28.03 41.72 -9.65
N TRP A 57 -27.57 42.76 -8.95
CA TRP A 57 -28.30 43.96 -8.65
C TRP A 57 -28.29 44.88 -9.86
N VAL A 58 -29.34 44.78 -10.68
CA VAL A 58 -29.52 45.58 -11.90
C VAL A 58 -30.35 46.85 -11.64
N PRO A 59 -30.21 47.89 -12.48
CA PRO A 59 -31.04 49.09 -12.38
C PRO A 59 -32.53 48.82 -12.56
N ALA A 60 -33.39 49.62 -11.92
CA ALA A 60 -34.85 49.43 -11.91
C ALA A 60 -35.52 49.51 -13.29
N GLN A 61 -34.87 50.15 -14.27
CA GLN A 61 -35.38 50.23 -15.64
C GLN A 61 -35.25 48.91 -16.44
N PHE A 62 -34.49 47.93 -15.95
CA PHE A 62 -34.33 46.66 -16.65
C PHE A 62 -35.55 45.76 -16.43
N THR A 63 -36.15 45.30 -17.53
CA THR A 63 -37.19 44.26 -17.49
C THR A 63 -36.58 42.92 -17.06
N LYS A 64 -37.44 41.97 -16.65
CA LYS A 64 -37.03 40.64 -16.20
C LYS A 64 -36.13 39.90 -17.21
N ASN A 65 -36.40 40.03 -18.51
CA ASN A 65 -35.58 39.40 -19.55
C ASN A 65 -34.17 40.00 -19.60
N TYR A 66 -34.02 41.30 -19.35
CA TYR A 66 -32.70 41.93 -19.27
C TYR A 66 -31.96 41.54 -17.99
N GLU A 67 -32.66 41.35 -16.86
CA GLU A 67 -32.06 40.81 -15.63
C GLU A 67 -31.49 39.40 -15.87
N GLU A 68 -32.26 38.52 -16.49
CA GLU A 68 -31.81 37.16 -16.84
C GLU A 68 -30.59 37.19 -17.78
N TYR A 69 -30.61 38.04 -18.81
CA TYR A 69 -29.45 38.24 -19.70
C TYR A 69 -28.20 38.73 -18.97
N VAL A 70 -28.34 39.71 -18.06
CA VAL A 70 -27.21 40.22 -17.27
C VAL A 70 -26.66 39.14 -16.35
N ASN A 71 -27.53 38.35 -15.71
CA ASN A 71 -27.09 37.23 -14.87
C ASN A 71 -26.26 36.22 -15.68
N ASP A 72 -26.73 35.83 -16.87
CA ASP A 72 -26.03 34.87 -17.74
C ASP A 72 -24.70 35.44 -18.27
N ILE A 73 -24.69 36.70 -18.70
CA ILE A 73 -23.45 37.36 -19.14
C ILE A 73 -22.44 37.47 -18.02
N CYS A 74 -22.86 37.85 -16.82
CA CYS A 74 -21.98 37.97 -15.66
C CYS A 74 -21.49 36.62 -15.13
N TRP A 75 -22.22 35.54 -15.43
CA TRP A 75 -21.74 34.19 -15.13
C TRP A 75 -20.64 33.75 -16.11
N VAL A 76 -20.81 34.02 -17.39
CA VAL A 76 -19.87 33.65 -18.46
C VAL A 76 -18.63 34.57 -18.45
N SER A 77 -18.86 35.87 -18.28
CA SER A 77 -17.83 36.91 -18.19
C SER A 77 -17.44 37.04 -16.73
N ASN A 78 -16.34 36.39 -16.34
CA ASN A 78 -15.84 36.31 -14.95
C ASN A 78 -16.08 37.58 -14.12
N THR A 79 -16.45 37.42 -12.86
CA THR A 79 -16.60 38.54 -11.93
C THR A 79 -15.31 38.83 -11.18
N TYR A 80 -15.15 40.03 -10.60
CA TYR A 80 -13.99 40.38 -9.78
C TYR A 80 -14.40 40.80 -8.36
N TYR A 81 -13.49 40.60 -7.41
CA TYR A 81 -13.71 41.01 -6.02
C TYR A 81 -13.21 42.44 -5.78
N ALA A 82 -14.03 43.25 -5.11
CA ALA A 82 -13.66 44.56 -4.58
C ALA A 82 -14.27 44.73 -3.17
N PRO A 83 -13.48 45.15 -2.16
CA PRO A 83 -13.99 45.30 -0.80
C PRO A 83 -14.95 46.48 -0.66
N LEU A 84 -16.03 46.29 0.12
CA LEU A 84 -16.99 47.34 0.46
C LEU A 84 -16.32 48.42 1.32
N GLY A 85 -16.03 49.59 0.71
CA GLY A 85 -15.36 50.71 1.36
C GLY A 85 -14.18 51.28 0.57
N GLN A 86 -13.72 50.57 -0.48
CA GLN A 86 -12.74 51.10 -1.42
C GLN A 86 -13.41 51.50 -2.73
N LYS A 87 -12.86 52.51 -3.42
CA LYS A 87 -13.33 52.89 -4.75
C LYS A 87 -13.06 51.76 -5.73
N VAL A 88 -14.02 51.47 -6.59
CA VAL A 88 -13.86 50.46 -7.65
C VAL A 88 -12.67 50.88 -8.54
N PRO A 89 -11.68 49.98 -8.75
CA PRO A 89 -10.48 50.32 -9.51
C PRO A 89 -10.84 50.74 -10.93
N LYS A 90 -10.31 51.89 -11.36
CA LYS A 90 -10.53 52.42 -12.71
C LYS A 90 -9.69 51.69 -13.76
N LEU A 91 -8.50 51.22 -13.37
CA LEU A 91 -7.57 50.54 -14.25
C LEU A 91 -8.05 49.12 -14.56
N GLU A 92 -8.19 48.78 -15.84
CA GLU A 92 -8.67 47.47 -16.26
C GLU A 92 -7.75 46.33 -15.83
N ARG A 93 -6.43 46.58 -15.75
CA ARG A 93 -5.44 45.61 -15.30
C ARG A 93 -5.67 45.15 -13.86
N GLU A 94 -6.03 46.06 -12.96
CA GLU A 94 -6.31 45.74 -11.56
C GLU A 94 -7.62 44.95 -11.41
N ARG A 95 -8.62 45.26 -12.24
CA ARG A 95 -9.87 44.46 -12.30
C ARG A 95 -9.58 43.03 -12.73
N ARG A 96 -8.80 42.86 -13.81
CA ARG A 96 -8.41 41.53 -14.33
C ARG A 96 -7.61 40.69 -13.34
N GLN A 97 -6.78 41.33 -12.50
CA GLN A 97 -6.02 40.63 -11.47
C GLN A 97 -6.89 40.09 -10.34
N ASN A 98 -8.01 40.74 -10.06
CA ASN A 98 -8.96 40.36 -9.01
C ASN A 98 -10.13 39.50 -9.53
N GLU A 99 -10.06 39.04 -10.79
CA GLU A 99 -11.06 38.17 -11.39
C GLU A 99 -11.08 36.78 -10.75
N LEU A 100 -12.29 36.31 -10.50
CA LEU A 100 -12.59 35.01 -9.91
C LEU A 100 -12.87 34.04 -11.06
N ARG A 101 -11.86 33.23 -11.39
CA ARG A 101 -11.96 32.26 -12.49
C ARG A 101 -12.19 30.84 -12.00
N TYR A 102 -11.95 30.58 -10.72
CA TYR A 102 -11.91 29.23 -10.19
C TYR A 102 -13.29 28.58 -10.08
N TYR A 103 -14.37 29.32 -9.80
CA TYR A 103 -15.65 28.70 -9.44
C TYR A 103 -16.28 27.85 -10.55
N GLN A 104 -16.03 28.20 -11.83
CA GLN A 104 -16.49 27.43 -12.98
C GLN A 104 -15.78 26.07 -13.11
N TRP A 105 -14.54 25.96 -12.61
CA TRP A 105 -13.67 24.80 -12.77
C TRP A 105 -13.64 23.85 -11.56
N ILE A 106 -14.32 24.21 -10.47
CA ILE A 106 -14.31 23.43 -9.21
C ILE A 106 -14.68 21.94 -9.45
N PRO A 107 -15.78 21.58 -10.15
CA PRO A 107 -16.14 20.17 -10.32
C PRO A 107 -15.06 19.35 -11.03
N PHE A 108 -14.47 19.91 -12.09
CA PHE A 108 -13.43 19.24 -12.86
C PHE A 108 -12.18 18.99 -12.04
N ILE A 109 -11.83 19.95 -11.18
CA ILE A 109 -10.67 19.81 -10.30
C ILE A 109 -10.93 18.78 -9.23
N LEU A 110 -12.09 18.76 -8.58
CA LEU A 110 -12.41 17.72 -7.60
C LEU A 110 -12.32 16.32 -8.21
N ILE A 111 -12.73 16.15 -9.47
CA ILE A 111 -12.59 14.88 -10.22
C ILE A 111 -11.11 14.56 -10.51
N LEU A 112 -10.33 15.55 -10.96
CA LEU A 112 -8.88 15.38 -11.19
C LEU A 112 -8.16 15.00 -9.89
N GLN A 113 -8.47 15.64 -8.78
CA GLN A 113 -7.93 15.31 -7.47
C GLN A 113 -8.31 13.89 -7.06
N ALA A 114 -9.57 13.48 -7.28
CA ALA A 114 -10.02 12.13 -7.03
C ALA A 114 -9.22 11.09 -7.84
N PHE A 115 -8.94 11.37 -9.12
CA PHE A 115 -8.08 10.53 -9.94
C PHE A 115 -6.65 10.43 -9.37
N CYS A 116 -6.05 11.56 -8.98
CA CYS A 116 -4.71 11.58 -8.39
C CYS A 116 -4.62 10.79 -7.07
N PHE A 117 -5.67 10.79 -6.22
CA PHE A 117 -5.72 9.94 -5.02
C PHE A 117 -5.87 8.45 -5.34
N TYR A 118 -6.51 8.11 -6.46
CA TYR A 118 -6.63 6.72 -6.91
C TYR A 118 -5.36 6.20 -7.62
N PHE A 119 -4.56 7.10 -8.19
CA PHE A 119 -3.39 6.74 -9.00
C PHE A 119 -2.33 5.87 -8.30
N PRO A 120 -1.90 6.13 -7.04
CA PRO A 120 -0.97 5.26 -6.34
C PRO A 120 -1.49 3.82 -6.18
N HIS A 121 -2.80 3.63 -6.01
CA HIS A 121 -3.41 2.30 -5.93
C HIS A 121 -3.35 1.55 -7.27
N ILE A 122 -3.52 2.26 -8.41
CA ILE A 122 -3.30 1.67 -9.74
C ILE A 122 -1.85 1.18 -9.88
N ILE A 123 -0.88 1.97 -9.41
CA ILE A 123 0.54 1.62 -9.43
C ILE A 123 0.80 0.35 -8.60
N TRP A 124 0.30 0.31 -7.36
CA TRP A 124 0.41 -0.87 -6.50
C TRP A 124 -0.13 -2.11 -7.19
N ARG A 125 -1.36 -2.04 -7.71
CA ARG A 125 -2.01 -3.17 -8.38
C ARG A 125 -1.26 -3.63 -9.64
N SER A 126 -0.70 -2.70 -10.40
CA SER A 126 0.06 -3.02 -11.61
C SER A 126 1.39 -3.68 -11.28
N LEU A 127 2.13 -3.13 -10.31
CA LEU A 127 3.46 -3.59 -9.95
C LEU A 127 3.46 -4.84 -9.07
N SER A 128 2.47 -5.01 -8.19
CA SER A 128 2.33 -6.20 -7.35
C SER A 128 2.04 -7.43 -8.22
N ARG A 129 1.15 -7.34 -9.21
CA ARG A 129 0.91 -8.43 -10.17
C ARG A 129 2.16 -8.85 -10.94
N ARG A 130 3.05 -7.90 -11.25
CA ARG A 130 4.33 -8.20 -11.94
C ARG A 130 5.29 -9.06 -11.12
N SER A 131 5.07 -9.19 -9.80
CA SER A 131 5.86 -10.05 -8.92
C SER A 131 5.60 -11.55 -9.13
N GLY A 132 4.49 -11.90 -9.79
CA GLY A 132 4.08 -13.31 -10.00
C GLY A 132 3.33 -13.94 -8.82
N ILE A 133 3.08 -13.18 -7.75
CA ILE A 133 2.18 -13.60 -6.66
C ILE A 133 0.96 -12.67 -6.62
N ASP A 134 -0.26 -13.23 -6.60
CA ASP A 134 -1.46 -12.43 -6.33
C ASP A 134 -1.71 -12.41 -4.82
N VAL A 135 -1.27 -11.31 -4.19
CA VAL A 135 -1.42 -11.08 -2.75
C VAL A 135 -2.88 -11.12 -2.33
N ARG A 136 -3.80 -10.76 -3.23
CA ARG A 136 -5.22 -10.78 -2.93
C ARG A 136 -5.74 -12.18 -2.69
N ASP A 137 -5.42 -13.10 -3.59
CA ASP A 137 -5.93 -14.47 -3.54
C ASP A 137 -5.48 -15.16 -2.24
N ILE A 138 -4.25 -14.85 -1.78
CA ILE A 138 -3.72 -15.34 -0.50
C ILE A 138 -4.49 -14.76 0.69
N VAL A 139 -4.75 -13.45 0.71
CA VAL A 139 -5.48 -12.82 1.81
C VAL A 139 -6.93 -13.29 1.82
N ASP A 140 -7.58 -13.37 0.65
CA ASP A 140 -8.96 -13.83 0.53
C ASP A 140 -9.07 -15.29 0.98
N ALA A 141 -8.16 -16.18 0.55
CA ALA A 141 -8.09 -17.56 1.04
C ALA A 141 -7.94 -17.64 2.57
N ALA A 142 -7.13 -16.77 3.16
CA ALA A 142 -6.94 -16.73 4.61
C ALA A 142 -8.14 -16.14 5.37
N ILE A 143 -8.89 -15.20 4.77
CA ILE A 143 -10.16 -14.70 5.32
C ILE A 143 -11.20 -15.83 5.28
N HIS A 144 -11.27 -16.57 4.17
CA HIS A 144 -12.16 -17.72 4.03
C HIS A 144 -11.83 -18.81 5.04
N TYR A 145 -10.55 -19.16 5.20
CA TYR A 145 -10.06 -20.10 6.23
C TYR A 145 -10.53 -19.72 7.64
N LYS A 146 -10.52 -18.41 7.98
CA LYS A 146 -11.01 -17.92 9.27
C LYS A 146 -12.54 -18.01 9.39
N SER A 147 -13.27 -17.73 8.32
CA SER A 147 -14.75 -17.71 8.34
C SER A 147 -15.38 -19.11 8.48
N VAL A 148 -14.63 -20.16 8.15
CA VAL A 148 -15.04 -21.57 8.21
C VAL A 148 -15.10 -22.12 9.65
N ASP A 149 -14.79 -21.31 10.68
CA ASP A 149 -14.96 -21.70 12.10
C ASP A 149 -16.43 -21.82 12.57
N ILE A 150 -17.41 -21.78 11.65
CA ILE A 150 -18.83 -22.06 11.94
C ILE A 150 -19.30 -23.19 11.01
N ALA A 151 -19.56 -24.35 11.61
CA ALA A 151 -20.08 -25.60 11.04
C ALA A 151 -19.03 -26.66 10.68
N ILE A 152 -18.96 -27.63 11.59
CA ILE A 152 -18.46 -28.99 11.46
C ILE A 152 -18.98 -29.59 10.13
N LYS A 153 -18.23 -29.48 9.02
CA LYS A 153 -18.38 -30.41 7.91
C LYS A 153 -17.22 -30.57 6.92
N ASP A 154 -16.19 -29.72 6.89
CA ASP A 154 -15.06 -29.95 5.96
C ASP A 154 -13.69 -29.53 6.55
N ASP A 155 -13.18 -30.29 7.53
CA ASP A 155 -11.76 -30.21 7.93
C ASP A 155 -10.82 -30.43 6.73
N LEU A 156 -11.27 -31.20 5.73
CA LEU A 156 -10.55 -31.41 4.47
C LEU A 156 -10.38 -30.10 3.69
N HIS A 157 -11.45 -29.33 3.50
CA HIS A 157 -11.39 -28.05 2.77
C HIS A 157 -10.57 -26.99 3.52
N LYS A 158 -10.60 -27.01 4.87
CA LYS A 158 -9.78 -26.13 5.70
C LYS A 158 -8.29 -26.41 5.51
N ASN A 159 -7.91 -27.68 5.45
CA ASN A 159 -6.54 -28.09 5.17
C ASN A 159 -6.11 -27.75 3.74
N ASP A 160 -6.98 -27.97 2.74
CA ASP A 160 -6.71 -27.62 1.34
C ASP A 160 -6.42 -26.11 1.17
N LEU A 161 -7.19 -25.25 1.84
CA LEU A 161 -6.98 -23.79 1.81
C LEU A 161 -5.65 -23.40 2.48
N MET A 162 -5.31 -24.01 3.61
CA MET A 162 -4.04 -23.76 4.28
C MET A 162 -2.87 -24.24 3.44
N GLU A 163 -2.98 -25.44 2.87
CA GLU A 163 -1.99 -26.00 1.95
C GLU A 163 -1.80 -25.09 0.73
N TYR A 164 -2.89 -24.61 0.13
CA TYR A 164 -2.83 -23.64 -0.97
C TYR A 164 -2.06 -22.36 -0.58
N ILE A 165 -2.34 -21.77 0.60
CA ILE A 165 -1.65 -20.56 1.08
C ILE A 165 -0.16 -20.85 1.28
N VAL A 166 0.17 -21.94 1.97
CA VAL A 166 1.55 -22.32 2.30
C VAL A 166 2.34 -22.67 1.04
N GLU A 167 1.77 -23.45 0.12
CA GLU A 167 2.40 -23.86 -1.13
C GLU A 167 2.63 -22.65 -2.05
N THR A 168 1.67 -21.71 -2.10
CA THR A 168 1.82 -20.47 -2.89
C THR A 168 2.95 -19.60 -2.35
N ILE A 169 3.04 -19.43 -1.02
CA ILE A 169 4.12 -18.67 -0.39
C ILE A 169 5.47 -19.41 -0.54
N ASP A 170 5.52 -20.72 -0.33
CA ASP A 170 6.74 -21.53 -0.47
C ASP A 170 7.28 -21.47 -1.91
N LYS A 171 6.43 -21.65 -2.92
CA LYS A 171 6.83 -21.53 -4.35
C LYS A 171 7.39 -20.15 -4.69
N TYR A 172 6.80 -19.10 -4.12
CA TYR A 172 7.26 -17.72 -4.34
C TYR A 172 8.60 -17.42 -3.66
N VAL A 173 8.74 -17.86 -2.41
CA VAL A 173 9.91 -17.61 -1.57
C VAL A 173 11.10 -18.48 -2.00
N ASP A 174 10.87 -19.74 -2.35
CA ASP A 174 11.90 -20.73 -2.69
C ASP A 174 12.24 -20.77 -4.20
N ASP A 175 11.82 -19.77 -5.00
CA ASP A 175 12.05 -19.74 -6.46
C ASP A 175 13.56 -19.92 -6.78
N PRO A 176 13.94 -20.98 -7.54
CA PRO A 176 15.33 -21.26 -7.89
C PRO A 176 16.06 -20.09 -8.58
N ARG A 177 15.32 -19.21 -9.27
CA ARG A 177 15.88 -18.02 -9.94
C ARG A 177 16.40 -16.98 -8.94
N ARG A 178 15.82 -16.91 -7.74
CA ARG A 178 16.31 -16.04 -6.65
C ARG A 178 17.65 -16.53 -6.11
N ARG A 179 17.81 -17.85 -5.95
CA ARG A 179 19.05 -18.48 -5.45
C ARG A 179 20.20 -18.51 -6.46
N ALA A 180 19.91 -18.45 -7.76
CA ALA A 180 20.95 -18.42 -8.79
C ALA A 180 21.85 -17.17 -8.69
N ASP A 181 21.30 -16.06 -8.21
CA ASP A 181 21.95 -14.75 -8.10
C ASP A 181 22.88 -14.64 -6.86
N GLU A 182 22.72 -15.53 -5.86
CA GLU A 182 23.57 -15.53 -4.66
C GLU A 182 25.05 -15.85 -4.94
N ARG A 183 25.36 -16.54 -6.04
CA ARG A 183 26.75 -16.81 -6.47
C ARG A 183 27.48 -15.57 -6.97
N GLY A 184 26.78 -14.44 -7.14
CA GLY A 184 27.31 -13.19 -7.69
C GLY A 184 27.30 -11.99 -6.72
N LYS A 185 27.20 -12.19 -5.39
CA LYS A 185 27.19 -11.11 -4.38
C LYS A 185 28.53 -10.35 -4.25
N ARG A 186 28.95 -9.65 -5.31
CA ARG A 186 29.76 -8.43 -5.17
C ARG A 186 28.79 -7.26 -5.20
N ILE A 187 28.80 -6.45 -4.14
CA ILE A 187 28.02 -5.21 -4.04
C ILE A 187 28.52 -4.28 -5.16
N ASN A 188 27.80 -4.26 -6.28
CA ASN A 188 28.12 -3.45 -7.45
C ASN A 188 27.06 -2.36 -7.60
N LEU A 189 27.43 -1.20 -8.17
CA LEU A 189 26.53 -0.06 -8.39
C LEU A 189 25.27 -0.45 -9.18
N LYS A 190 25.38 -1.48 -10.05
CA LYS A 190 24.25 -2.12 -10.74
C LYS A 190 23.22 -2.73 -9.80
N TYR A 191 23.61 -3.36 -8.69
CA TYR A 191 22.68 -3.96 -7.70
C TYR A 191 21.87 -2.88 -6.99
N ILE A 192 22.51 -1.75 -6.63
CA ILE A 192 21.83 -0.58 -6.05
C ILE A 192 20.86 0.03 -7.08
N MET A 193 21.30 0.23 -8.32
CA MET A 193 20.47 0.77 -9.40
C MET A 193 19.29 -0.14 -9.75
N MET A 194 19.47 -1.46 -9.70
CA MET A 194 18.41 -2.47 -9.92
C MET A 194 17.44 -2.59 -8.74
N THR A 195 17.90 -2.28 -7.52
CA THR A 195 17.08 -2.21 -6.30
C THR A 195 16.26 -0.91 -6.25
N ILE A 196 16.83 0.22 -6.72
CA ILE A 196 16.14 1.52 -6.77
C ILE A 196 15.17 1.58 -7.97
N CYS A 197 15.50 0.95 -9.09
CA CYS A 197 14.64 0.93 -10.27
C CYS A 197 13.50 -0.10 -10.08
N ILE A 198 12.34 0.41 -9.66
CA ILE A 198 11.08 -0.30 -9.37
C ILE A 198 10.66 -1.34 -10.44
N CYS A 199 11.17 -1.23 -11.67
CA CYS A 199 10.83 -2.12 -12.78
C CYS A 199 11.78 -3.31 -13.00
N MET A 200 12.97 -3.35 -12.38
CA MET A 200 14.06 -4.25 -12.81
C MET A 200 14.50 -5.28 -11.76
N GLY A 201 14.13 -5.13 -10.49
CA GLY A 201 14.60 -5.99 -9.39
C GLY A 201 13.74 -7.22 -9.03
N LYS A 202 13.02 -7.84 -9.97
CA LYS A 202 12.00 -8.87 -9.69
C LYS A 202 12.48 -10.10 -8.90
N TYR A 203 13.77 -10.42 -8.98
CA TYR A 203 14.35 -11.62 -8.38
C TYR A 203 15.19 -11.34 -7.11
N LEU A 204 15.23 -10.09 -6.63
CA LEU A 204 16.12 -9.67 -5.53
C LEU A 204 15.56 -9.96 -4.11
N GLY A 205 14.51 -10.79 -3.96
CA GLY A 205 13.94 -11.13 -2.64
C GLY A 205 13.29 -9.97 -1.86
N ASN A 206 13.34 -8.77 -2.43
CA ASN A 206 12.93 -7.49 -1.85
C ASN A 206 12.01 -6.69 -2.79
N TYR A 207 11.53 -7.29 -3.88
CA TYR A 207 10.77 -6.55 -4.90
C TYR A 207 9.44 -6.04 -4.37
N LEU A 208 8.68 -6.92 -3.71
CA LEU A 208 7.32 -6.64 -3.25
C LEU A 208 7.32 -5.56 -2.16
N ILE A 209 8.29 -5.64 -1.23
CA ILE A 209 8.45 -4.64 -0.18
C ILE A 209 8.86 -3.26 -0.73
N ILE A 210 9.73 -3.21 -1.74
CA ILE A 210 10.13 -1.94 -2.39
C ILE A 210 8.95 -1.30 -3.09
N VAL A 211 8.18 -2.10 -3.84
CA VAL A 211 6.94 -1.64 -4.49
C VAL A 211 5.96 -1.10 -3.44
N TYR A 212 5.82 -1.78 -2.30
CA TYR A 212 4.95 -1.34 -1.21
C TYR A 212 5.37 0.03 -0.65
N PHE A 213 6.62 0.18 -0.22
CA PHE A 213 7.10 1.47 0.32
C PHE A 213 7.10 2.59 -0.73
N THR A 214 7.31 2.27 -2.00
CA THR A 214 7.17 3.23 -3.10
C THR A 214 5.72 3.73 -3.18
N THR A 215 4.74 2.83 -3.16
CA THR A 215 3.31 3.20 -3.12
C THR A 215 3.00 4.09 -1.92
N LYS A 216 3.54 3.79 -0.74
CA LYS A 216 3.38 4.63 0.45
C LYS A 216 3.94 6.04 0.26
N ALA A 217 5.15 6.13 -0.30
CA ALA A 217 5.77 7.41 -0.62
C ALA A 217 4.92 8.20 -1.64
N LEU A 218 4.33 7.53 -2.62
CA LEU A 218 3.41 8.15 -3.59
C LEU A 218 2.13 8.68 -2.93
N PHE A 219 1.56 7.98 -1.95
CA PHE A 219 0.40 8.50 -1.19
C PHE A 219 0.75 9.78 -0.41
N ILE A 220 1.88 9.80 0.29
CA ILE A 220 2.35 10.98 1.04
C ILE A 220 2.64 12.14 0.08
N THR A 221 3.38 11.88 -1.00
CA THR A 221 3.70 12.88 -2.02
C THR A 221 2.44 13.43 -2.65
N ASN A 222 1.47 12.58 -2.98
CA ASN A 222 0.19 13.03 -3.50
C ASN A 222 -0.52 13.95 -2.50
N ALA A 223 -0.66 13.56 -1.22
CA ALA A 223 -1.30 14.41 -0.21
C ALA A 223 -0.68 15.82 -0.12
N VAL A 224 0.65 15.91 -0.20
CA VAL A 224 1.38 17.19 -0.25
C VAL A 224 1.11 17.96 -1.55
N CYS A 225 1.24 17.29 -2.71
CA CYS A 225 0.96 17.89 -4.02
C CYS A 225 -0.47 18.41 -4.14
N GLN A 226 -1.45 17.77 -3.51
CA GLN A 226 -2.85 18.21 -3.53
C GLN A 226 -3.05 19.57 -2.85
N ILE A 227 -2.34 19.82 -1.75
CA ILE A 227 -2.39 21.13 -1.07
C ILE A 227 -1.76 22.21 -1.97
N PHE A 228 -0.64 21.90 -2.64
CA PHE A 228 -0.02 22.81 -3.61
C PHE A 228 -0.89 23.05 -4.85
N LEU A 229 -1.60 22.02 -5.33
CA LEU A 229 -2.52 22.14 -6.46
C LEU A 229 -3.66 23.11 -6.12
N LEU A 230 -4.22 23.03 -4.90
CA LEU A 230 -5.22 23.99 -4.44
C LEU A 230 -4.65 25.41 -4.36
N ASN A 231 -3.41 25.58 -3.90
CA ASN A 231 -2.74 26.88 -3.87
C ASN A 231 -2.59 27.49 -5.27
N LEU A 232 -2.17 26.68 -6.25
CA LEU A 232 -2.05 27.10 -7.65
C LEU A 232 -3.41 27.51 -8.24
N PHE A 233 -4.45 26.75 -7.92
CA PHE A 233 -5.77 26.95 -8.52
C PHE A 233 -6.55 28.14 -7.94
N LEU A 234 -6.54 28.30 -6.62
CA LEU A 234 -7.22 29.41 -5.96
C LEU A 234 -6.45 30.74 -6.09
N GLY A 235 -5.21 30.72 -6.59
CA GLY A 235 -4.40 31.92 -6.86
C GLY A 235 -4.03 32.72 -5.60
N GLN A 236 -4.12 32.07 -4.44
CA GLN A 236 -3.88 32.66 -3.11
C GLN A 236 -3.06 31.67 -2.27
N GLU A 237 -2.46 32.13 -1.16
CA GLU A 237 -1.72 31.31 -0.18
C GLU A 237 -2.63 30.33 0.59
N PHE A 238 -3.33 29.45 -0.13
CA PHE A 238 -4.29 28.51 0.40
C PHE A 238 -3.66 27.46 1.31
N HIS A 239 -2.36 27.19 1.17
CA HIS A 239 -1.65 26.25 2.04
C HIS A 239 -1.74 26.63 3.54
N LEU A 240 -1.78 27.93 3.86
CA LEU A 240 -1.93 28.44 5.24
C LEU A 240 -3.40 28.60 5.68
N PHE A 241 -4.37 28.40 4.78
CA PHE A 241 -5.78 28.70 5.02
C PHE A 241 -6.32 28.07 6.30
N GLY A 242 -6.17 26.74 6.47
CA GLY A 242 -6.72 26.06 7.63
C GLY A 242 -6.05 26.42 8.96
N ILE A 243 -4.75 26.75 8.94
CA ILE A 243 -4.04 27.26 10.12
C ILE A 243 -4.59 28.64 10.51
N GLN A 244 -4.79 29.53 9.53
CA GLN A 244 -5.38 30.85 9.77
C GLN A 244 -6.82 30.76 10.31
N VAL A 245 -7.63 29.82 9.79
CA VAL A 245 -8.97 29.55 10.30
C VAL A 245 -8.91 29.06 11.75
N LEU A 246 -8.04 28.09 12.06
CA LEU A 246 -7.89 27.57 13.42
C LEU A 246 -7.44 28.64 14.40
N GLN A 247 -6.49 29.49 14.01
CA GLN A 247 -6.00 30.59 14.83
C GLN A 247 -7.10 31.63 15.13
N ARG A 248 -7.97 31.93 14.15
CA ARG A 248 -9.10 32.86 14.35
C ARG A 248 -10.17 32.29 15.27
N ILE A 249 -10.46 30.99 15.14
CA ILE A 249 -11.38 30.29 16.03
C ILE A 249 -10.84 30.32 17.46
N LEU A 250 -9.55 30.05 17.65
CA LEU A 250 -8.91 30.09 18.96
C LEU A 250 -8.92 31.50 19.58
N GLN A 251 -8.86 32.54 18.74
CA GLN A 251 -8.96 33.95 19.15
C GLN A 251 -10.41 34.44 19.35
N GLY A 252 -11.42 33.57 19.21
CA GLY A 252 -12.83 33.93 19.36
C GLY A 252 -13.40 34.80 18.23
N ARG A 253 -12.69 34.95 17.10
CA ARG A 253 -13.08 35.82 15.97
C ARG A 253 -13.97 35.12 14.93
N GLY A 254 -14.44 33.91 15.23
CA GLY A 254 -15.23 33.09 14.30
C GLY A 254 -14.40 32.51 13.15
N TRP A 255 -15.10 31.90 12.19
CA TRP A 255 -14.53 31.09 11.11
C TRP A 255 -14.52 31.82 9.74
N ASP A 256 -15.15 33.00 9.64
CA ASP A 256 -15.18 33.78 8.40
C ASP A 256 -13.83 34.49 8.16
N THR A 257 -13.20 34.19 7.02
CA THR A 257 -11.92 34.77 6.62
C THR A 257 -12.05 36.15 5.96
N GLN A 258 -13.16 36.85 6.17
CA GLN A 258 -13.46 38.17 5.57
C GLN A 258 -13.46 38.14 4.05
N SER A 259 -14.07 37.11 3.44
CA SER A 259 -14.25 37.02 1.97
C SER A 259 -12.97 37.03 1.11
N ARG A 260 -11.76 36.96 1.70
CA ARG A 260 -10.49 37.07 0.96
C ARG A 260 -10.27 35.93 -0.04
N TYR A 261 -10.58 34.70 0.35
CA TYR A 261 -10.39 33.51 -0.47
C TYR A 261 -11.65 33.15 -1.27
N PHE A 262 -12.81 33.37 -0.66
CA PHE A 262 -14.13 33.01 -1.21
C PHE A 262 -15.11 34.18 -1.06
N PRO A 263 -15.06 35.19 -1.94
CA PRO A 263 -15.96 36.33 -1.88
C PRO A 263 -17.41 35.97 -2.24
N LYS A 264 -18.34 36.30 -1.36
CA LYS A 264 -19.79 36.04 -1.54
C LYS A 264 -20.46 37.09 -2.42
N VAL A 265 -19.83 38.26 -2.55
CA VAL A 265 -20.28 39.42 -3.33
C VAL A 265 -19.15 39.84 -4.25
N THR A 266 -19.48 40.05 -5.52
CA THR A 266 -18.53 40.34 -6.60
C THR A 266 -19.08 41.44 -7.49
N LEU A 267 -18.23 42.08 -8.28
CA LEU A 267 -18.63 43.06 -9.28
C LEU A 267 -18.48 42.44 -10.67
N CYS A 268 -19.45 42.71 -11.53
CA CYS A 268 -19.44 42.30 -12.92
C CYS A 268 -19.46 43.54 -13.82
N ASP A 269 -18.63 43.53 -14.84
CA ASP A 269 -18.67 44.53 -15.90
C ASP A 269 -19.26 43.91 -17.17
N PHE A 270 -20.26 44.56 -17.74
CA PHE A 270 -20.77 44.19 -19.05
C PHE A 270 -20.94 45.44 -19.93
N GLN A 271 -20.90 45.23 -21.23
CA GLN A 271 -21.00 46.30 -22.24
C GLN A 271 -22.24 46.06 -23.09
N ILE A 272 -23.06 47.09 -23.25
CA ILE A 272 -24.17 47.07 -24.21
C ILE A 272 -23.71 47.85 -25.44
N ARG A 273 -23.88 47.25 -26.62
CA ARG A 273 -23.63 47.94 -27.90
C ARG A 273 -24.92 48.58 -28.36
N GLU A 274 -24.87 49.88 -28.63
CA GLU A 274 -25.97 50.59 -29.28
C GLU A 274 -25.79 50.54 -30.81
N ALA A 275 -26.87 50.33 -31.54
CA ALA A 275 -26.83 50.13 -32.99
C ALA A 275 -26.36 51.37 -33.78
N LEU A 276 -26.51 52.57 -33.21
CA LEU A 276 -26.26 53.84 -33.89
C LEU A 276 -24.82 54.37 -33.71
N HIS A 277 -24.15 54.03 -32.61
CA HIS A 277 -22.78 54.46 -32.29
C HIS A 277 -21.94 53.29 -31.76
N PRO A 278 -21.41 52.41 -32.64
CA PRO A 278 -20.66 51.22 -32.22
C PRO A 278 -19.31 51.53 -31.52
N SER A 279 -18.82 52.78 -31.62
CA SER A 279 -17.58 53.26 -30.97
C SER A 279 -17.75 53.52 -29.47
N ASP A 280 -18.98 53.80 -29.01
CA ASP A 280 -19.28 54.23 -27.63
C ASP A 280 -20.07 53.16 -26.88
N ALA A 281 -19.44 52.00 -26.65
CA ALA A 281 -20.04 50.96 -25.83
C ALA A 281 -20.09 51.40 -24.36
N HIS A 282 -21.30 51.61 -23.82
CA HIS A 282 -21.49 51.95 -22.42
C HIS A 282 -21.19 50.74 -21.52
N ARG A 283 -20.23 50.91 -20.60
CA ARG A 283 -19.89 49.89 -19.60
C ARG A 283 -20.74 50.06 -18.34
N TYR A 284 -21.48 49.01 -18.00
CA TYR A 284 -22.20 48.91 -16.73
C TYR A 284 -21.38 48.08 -15.75
N THR A 285 -21.31 48.52 -14.50
CA THR A 285 -20.78 47.74 -13.38
C THR A 285 -21.92 47.44 -12.42
N VAL A 286 -22.24 46.16 -12.24
CA VAL A 286 -23.31 45.69 -11.34
C VAL A 286 -22.74 44.84 -10.22
N GLN A 287 -23.41 44.84 -9.07
CA GLN A 287 -23.04 44.02 -7.92
C GLN A 287 -23.76 42.69 -7.97
N CYS A 288 -23.03 41.57 -7.92
CA CYS A 288 -23.59 40.23 -8.00
C CYS A 288 -23.29 39.42 -6.74
N VAL A 289 -24.31 38.73 -6.24
CA VAL A 289 -24.19 37.74 -5.16
C VAL A 289 -23.90 36.38 -5.79
N LEU A 290 -22.95 35.66 -5.20
CA LEU A 290 -22.47 34.37 -5.70
C LEU A 290 -22.70 33.26 -4.66
N PRO A 291 -23.93 32.68 -4.59
CA PRO A 291 -24.26 31.65 -3.62
C PRO A 291 -23.37 30.40 -3.71
N LEU A 292 -22.86 30.08 -4.91
CA LEU A 292 -21.97 28.94 -5.13
C LEU A 292 -20.72 29.01 -4.24
N ASN A 293 -20.20 30.22 -4.02
CA ASN A 293 -18.98 30.41 -3.27
C ASN A 293 -19.14 30.16 -1.76
N LEU A 294 -20.37 30.29 -1.25
CA LEU A 294 -20.68 29.90 0.13
C LEU A 294 -20.50 28.39 0.33
N PHE A 295 -20.92 27.58 -0.65
CA PHE A 295 -20.73 26.12 -0.64
C PHE A 295 -19.26 25.76 -0.84
N SER A 296 -18.59 26.40 -1.80
CA SER A 296 -17.16 26.20 -2.05
C SER A 296 -16.33 26.47 -0.79
N GLN A 297 -16.62 27.56 -0.06
CA GLN A 297 -15.95 27.86 1.21
C GLN A 297 -16.06 26.69 2.20
N GLN A 298 -17.25 26.10 2.38
CA GLN A 298 -17.42 24.97 3.31
C GLN A 298 -16.65 23.73 2.85
N ILE A 299 -16.80 23.40 1.57
CA ILE A 299 -16.20 22.22 0.94
C ILE A 299 -14.68 22.29 1.03
N PHE A 300 -14.07 23.39 0.63
CA PHE A 300 -12.62 23.53 0.63
C PHE A 300 -12.04 23.66 2.05
N THR A 301 -12.80 24.20 3.00
CA THR A 301 -12.41 24.16 4.41
C THR A 301 -12.35 22.72 4.92
N PHE A 302 -13.39 21.92 4.65
CA PHE A 302 -13.40 20.51 5.02
C PHE A 302 -12.27 19.73 4.32
N ILE A 303 -12.08 19.93 3.01
CA ILE A 303 -11.02 19.28 2.23
C ILE A 303 -9.63 19.55 2.80
N TRP A 304 -9.35 20.80 3.20
CA TRP A 304 -8.03 21.15 3.75
C TRP A 304 -7.72 20.34 5.02
N PHE A 305 -8.67 20.29 5.96
CA PHE A 305 -8.50 19.48 7.19
C PHE A 305 -8.44 17.99 6.89
N TRP A 306 -9.24 17.52 5.93
CA TRP A 306 -9.22 16.14 5.49
C TRP A 306 -7.85 15.74 4.90
N TYR A 307 -7.27 16.56 4.02
CA TYR A 307 -5.95 16.29 3.44
C TYR A 307 -4.83 16.28 4.49
N MET A 308 -4.90 17.16 5.50
CA MET A 308 -3.97 17.09 6.63
C MET A 308 -4.12 15.81 7.44
N MET A 309 -5.35 15.35 7.68
CA MET A 309 -5.61 14.07 8.35
C MET A 309 -5.06 12.89 7.53
N VAL A 310 -5.33 12.85 6.22
CA VAL A 310 -4.81 11.83 5.30
C VAL A 310 -3.28 11.80 5.32
N PHE A 311 -2.63 12.97 5.30
CA PHE A 311 -1.18 13.09 5.37
C PHE A 311 -0.62 12.52 6.68
N ILE A 312 -1.19 12.89 7.83
CA ILE A 312 -0.76 12.41 9.15
C ILE A 312 -0.93 10.88 9.26
N VAL A 313 -2.09 10.34 8.86
CA VAL A 313 -2.35 8.90 8.90
C VAL A 313 -1.41 8.13 7.98
N SER A 314 -1.09 8.67 6.80
CA SER A 314 -0.15 8.07 5.87
C SER A 314 1.28 8.03 6.44
N ILE A 315 1.73 9.09 7.09
CA ILE A 315 3.02 9.13 7.78
C ILE A 315 3.06 8.10 8.92
N PHE A 316 2.03 8.08 9.76
CA PHE A 316 1.94 7.13 10.87
C PHE A 316 2.02 5.68 10.39
N ASP A 317 1.31 5.35 9.31
CA ASP A 317 1.35 4.02 8.72
C ASP A 317 2.76 3.65 8.23
N VAL A 318 3.46 4.55 7.53
CA VAL A 318 4.85 4.32 7.11
C VAL A 318 5.75 4.08 8.31
N ILE A 319 5.64 4.87 9.38
CA ILE A 319 6.43 4.69 10.61
C ILE A 319 6.16 3.30 11.21
N VAL A 320 4.90 2.89 11.31
CA VAL A 320 4.51 1.57 11.82
C VAL A 320 5.15 0.45 10.99
N TRP A 321 5.11 0.56 9.66
CA TRP A 321 5.73 -0.42 8.76
C TRP A 321 7.26 -0.44 8.88
N VAL A 322 7.91 0.71 8.94
CA VAL A 322 9.37 0.81 9.17
C VAL A 322 9.77 0.13 10.48
N ILE A 323 9.03 0.36 11.57
CA ILE A 323 9.28 -0.29 12.87
C ILE A 323 9.09 -1.82 12.78
N ARG A 324 8.05 -2.29 12.08
CA ARG A 324 7.78 -3.74 11.90
C ARG A 324 8.91 -4.45 11.14
N PHE A 325 9.61 -3.73 10.27
CA PHE A 325 10.71 -4.24 9.44
C PHE A 325 12.10 -4.16 10.07
N LEU A 326 12.24 -3.58 11.27
CA LEU A 326 13.52 -3.60 11.98
C LEU A 326 13.97 -5.06 12.26
N PRO A 327 15.25 -5.43 12.03
CA PRO A 327 15.71 -6.82 12.15
C PRO A 327 15.39 -7.46 13.50
N LYS A 328 15.54 -6.70 14.59
CA LYS A 328 15.18 -7.15 15.95
C LYS A 328 13.68 -7.47 16.08
N LYS A 329 12.80 -6.66 15.46
CA LYS A 329 11.34 -6.84 15.50
C LYS A 329 10.89 -7.99 14.62
N GLN A 330 11.54 -8.22 13.47
CA GLN A 330 11.31 -9.38 12.61
C GLN A 330 11.68 -10.68 13.33
N TYR A 331 12.89 -10.75 13.89
CA TYR A 331 13.35 -11.90 14.66
C TYR A 331 12.42 -12.23 15.82
N ASN A 332 12.08 -11.24 16.65
CA ASN A 332 11.20 -11.44 17.80
C ASN A 332 9.79 -11.87 17.39
N TYR A 333 9.29 -11.38 16.24
CA TYR A 333 7.97 -11.77 15.74
C TYR A 333 7.91 -13.24 15.34
N ILE A 334 8.86 -13.71 14.53
CA ILE A 334 8.93 -15.11 14.10
C ILE A 334 9.25 -16.03 15.29
N LYS A 335 10.22 -15.67 16.13
CA LYS A 335 10.59 -16.44 17.32
C LYS A 335 9.39 -16.66 18.24
N ARG A 336 8.65 -15.60 18.58
CA ARG A 336 7.49 -15.70 19.49
C ARG A 336 6.41 -16.63 18.92
N ARG A 337 6.13 -16.55 17.61
CA ARG A 337 5.11 -17.38 16.96
C ARG A 337 5.50 -18.86 16.88
N LEU A 338 6.75 -19.14 16.54
CA LEU A 338 7.27 -20.51 16.53
C LEU A 338 7.33 -21.12 17.93
N GLN A 339 7.57 -20.30 18.97
CA GLN A 339 7.52 -20.76 20.36
C GLN A 339 6.09 -21.09 20.83
N LEU A 340 5.07 -20.40 20.32
CA LEU A 340 3.66 -20.66 20.68
C LEU A 340 3.16 -22.01 20.15
N MET A 341 3.65 -22.45 18.99
CA MET A 341 3.23 -23.73 18.37
C MET A 341 4.10 -24.92 18.79
N ARG A 342 5.29 -24.67 19.34
CA ARG A 342 6.23 -25.71 19.77
C ARG A 342 6.02 -26.08 21.23
N CYS A 343 5.01 -26.91 21.47
CA CYS A 343 4.88 -27.71 22.70
C CYS A 343 5.51 -29.11 22.55
N ASP A 344 6.60 -29.26 21.77
CA ASP A 344 7.26 -30.55 21.59
C ASP A 344 8.69 -30.58 22.16
N ASN A 345 8.95 -31.54 23.04
CA ASN A 345 10.04 -31.55 24.02
C ASN A 345 11.44 -31.78 23.42
N ASP A 346 11.54 -32.25 22.18
CA ASP A 346 12.83 -32.67 21.59
C ASP A 346 13.75 -31.50 21.20
N PHE A 347 13.20 -30.29 20.97
CA PHE A 347 13.99 -29.10 20.63
C PHE A 347 14.53 -28.31 21.83
N ASN A 348 13.92 -28.45 23.01
CA ASN A 348 14.41 -27.82 24.25
C ASN A 348 15.78 -28.36 24.68
N ARG A 349 16.22 -29.48 24.09
CA ARG A 349 17.51 -30.12 24.37
C ARG A 349 18.67 -29.52 23.56
N GLN A 350 18.38 -28.73 22.53
CA GLN A 350 19.41 -28.14 21.66
C GLN A 350 19.90 -26.79 22.19
N SER A 351 21.18 -26.49 21.98
CA SER A 351 21.78 -25.23 22.41
C SER A 351 21.02 -24.02 21.84
N PRO A 352 20.73 -22.98 22.65
CA PRO A 352 20.01 -21.79 22.20
C PRO A 352 20.73 -21.05 21.06
N GLU A 353 22.07 -21.15 20.97
CA GLU A 353 22.85 -20.57 19.87
C GLU A 353 22.63 -21.30 18.54
N TYR A 354 22.51 -22.63 18.58
CA TYR A 354 22.23 -23.41 17.39
C TYR A 354 20.87 -23.01 16.81
N MET A 355 19.83 -22.97 17.64
CA MET A 355 18.49 -22.56 17.21
C MET A 355 18.43 -21.12 16.68
N LYS A 356 19.20 -20.21 17.29
CA LYS A 356 19.33 -18.83 16.80
C LYS A 356 19.80 -18.80 15.35
N ARG A 357 20.78 -19.62 14.97
CA ARG A 357 21.27 -19.72 13.59
C ARG A 357 20.19 -20.20 12.62
N TRP A 358 19.39 -21.20 13.00
CA TRP A 358 18.28 -21.68 12.16
C TRP A 358 17.18 -20.63 11.99
N TYR A 359 16.85 -19.86 13.03
CA TYR A 359 15.91 -18.75 12.89
C TYR A 359 16.43 -17.66 11.95
N ILE A 360 17.72 -17.31 12.04
CA ILE A 360 18.34 -16.33 11.15
C ILE A 360 18.34 -16.82 9.70
N GLU A 361 18.70 -18.08 9.47
CA GLU A 361 18.68 -18.70 8.14
C GLU A 361 17.26 -18.74 7.55
N PHE A 362 16.25 -19.05 8.36
CA PHE A 362 14.85 -19.03 7.95
C PHE A 362 14.38 -17.62 7.57
N ILE A 363 14.76 -16.61 8.35
CA ILE A 363 14.33 -15.22 8.13
C ILE A 363 15.04 -14.60 6.92
N HIS A 364 16.37 -14.71 6.85
CA HIS A 364 17.16 -14.00 5.85
C HIS A 364 17.55 -14.82 4.63
N GLY A 365 17.60 -16.15 4.73
CA GLY A 365 17.99 -17.03 3.63
C GLY A 365 16.81 -17.72 2.94
N TYR A 366 15.73 -17.98 3.67
CA TYR A 366 14.50 -18.53 3.10
C TYR A 366 13.47 -17.43 2.86
N LEU A 367 12.84 -16.86 3.90
CA LEU A 367 11.75 -15.89 3.74
C LEU A 367 12.16 -14.59 3.02
N GLU A 368 13.38 -14.11 3.25
CA GLU A 368 13.86 -12.81 2.78
C GLU A 368 12.91 -11.66 3.21
N SER A 369 13.05 -10.46 2.63
CA SER A 369 12.19 -9.34 3.03
C SER A 369 10.76 -9.49 2.49
N ASP A 370 10.61 -10.04 1.28
CA ASP A 370 9.30 -10.22 0.63
C ASP A 370 8.42 -11.26 1.37
N GLY A 371 8.99 -12.39 1.81
CA GLY A 371 8.23 -13.39 2.57
C GLY A 371 7.78 -12.86 3.93
N ILE A 372 8.66 -12.13 4.64
CA ILE A 372 8.28 -11.46 5.89
C ILE A 372 7.18 -10.41 5.64
N PHE A 373 7.27 -9.67 4.53
CA PHE A 373 6.24 -8.71 4.12
C PHE A 373 4.88 -9.39 3.93
N LEU A 374 4.82 -10.47 3.16
CA LEU A 374 3.59 -11.23 2.93
C LEU A 374 2.98 -11.71 4.25
N LEU A 375 3.78 -12.29 5.15
CA LEU A 375 3.32 -12.76 6.45
C LEU A 375 2.77 -11.62 7.33
N ARG A 376 3.42 -10.46 7.33
CA ARG A 376 2.97 -9.26 8.07
C ARG A 376 1.70 -8.67 7.48
N LEU A 377 1.58 -8.65 6.16
CA LEU A 377 0.40 -8.18 5.46
C LEU A 377 -0.79 -9.10 5.72
N LEU A 378 -0.57 -10.41 5.69
CA LEU A 378 -1.57 -11.42 6.03
C LEU A 378 -2.07 -11.21 7.47
N SER A 379 -1.16 -11.16 8.45
CA SER A 379 -1.47 -10.93 9.87
C SER A 379 -2.22 -9.61 10.13
N SER A 380 -1.96 -8.57 9.33
CA SER A 380 -2.65 -7.29 9.47
C SER A 380 -4.08 -7.28 8.93
N ASN A 381 -4.42 -8.21 8.03
CA ASN A 381 -5.72 -8.26 7.36
C ASN A 381 -6.62 -9.42 7.81
N THR A 382 -6.06 -10.51 8.35
CA THR A 382 -6.83 -11.71 8.73
C THR A 382 -6.91 -11.88 10.25
N SER A 383 -6.06 -12.71 10.83
CA SER A 383 -5.87 -12.89 12.26
C SER A 383 -4.45 -13.36 12.54
N ASP A 384 -3.99 -13.06 13.76
CA ASP A 384 -2.69 -13.52 14.20
C ASP A 384 -2.62 -15.04 14.33
N PHE A 385 -3.74 -15.73 14.52
CA PHE A 385 -3.78 -17.19 14.57
C PHE A 385 -3.44 -17.81 13.21
N VAL A 386 -4.14 -17.42 12.14
CA VAL A 386 -3.93 -17.97 10.79
C VAL A 386 -2.49 -17.78 10.33
N CYS A 387 -1.93 -16.59 10.54
CA CYS A 387 -0.53 -16.33 10.19
C CYS A 387 0.46 -17.16 11.04
N THR A 388 0.14 -17.49 12.29
CA THR A 388 0.99 -18.36 13.13
C THR A 388 1.04 -19.79 12.59
N GLU A 389 -0.10 -20.31 12.13
CA GLU A 389 -0.19 -21.64 11.50
C GLU A 389 0.61 -21.69 10.20
N VAL A 390 0.43 -20.71 9.31
CA VAL A 390 1.21 -20.57 8.06
C VAL A 390 2.71 -20.54 8.36
N ILE A 391 3.15 -19.75 9.34
CA ILE A 391 4.57 -19.68 9.73
C ILE A 391 5.09 -21.03 10.23
N ASN A 392 4.28 -21.77 10.98
CA ASN A 392 4.65 -23.08 11.49
C ASN A 392 4.85 -24.10 10.35
N GLN A 393 3.93 -24.17 9.40
CA GLN A 393 4.03 -25.09 8.26
C GLN A 393 5.20 -24.74 7.34
N LEU A 394 5.41 -23.45 7.04
CA LEU A 394 6.59 -22.98 6.29
C LEU A 394 7.90 -23.34 7.02
N TRP A 395 7.93 -23.20 8.35
CA TRP A 395 9.09 -23.60 9.14
C TRP A 395 9.36 -25.11 9.04
N GLN A 396 8.33 -25.95 9.14
CA GLN A 396 8.47 -27.40 9.03
C GLN A 396 9.02 -27.82 7.66
N ALA A 397 8.48 -27.26 6.58
CA ALA A 397 8.96 -27.49 5.22
C ALA A 397 10.43 -27.08 5.05
N PHE A 398 10.79 -25.88 5.51
CA PHE A 398 12.17 -25.39 5.52
C PHE A 398 13.12 -26.30 6.32
N TYR A 399 12.73 -26.66 7.54
CA TYR A 399 13.56 -27.46 8.44
C TYR A 399 13.79 -28.87 7.90
N ALA A 400 12.74 -29.52 7.38
CA ALA A 400 12.84 -30.84 6.76
C ALA A 400 13.76 -30.84 5.53
N LYS A 401 13.68 -29.79 4.70
CA LYS A 401 14.53 -29.65 3.51
C LYS A 401 16.00 -29.43 3.85
N ASN A 402 16.29 -28.50 4.77
CA ASN A 402 17.66 -28.15 5.14
C ASN A 402 18.34 -29.21 6.01
N SER A 403 17.60 -29.90 6.88
CA SER A 403 18.13 -31.06 7.62
C SER A 403 18.54 -32.20 6.68
N LYS A 404 17.73 -32.51 5.66
CA LYS A 404 18.09 -33.50 4.60
C LYS A 404 19.34 -33.06 3.83
N LYS A 405 19.47 -31.78 3.48
CA LYS A 405 20.65 -31.23 2.81
C LYS A 405 21.91 -31.35 3.68
N LEU A 406 21.81 -31.07 4.97
CA LEU A 406 22.92 -31.20 5.92
C LEU A 406 23.36 -32.66 6.09
N LYS A 407 22.42 -33.60 6.24
CA LYS A 407 22.71 -35.05 6.29
C LYS A 407 23.42 -35.53 5.03
N ARG A 408 22.98 -35.10 3.85
CA ARG A 408 23.63 -35.43 2.57
C ARG A 408 25.04 -34.87 2.46
N LYS A 409 25.26 -33.64 2.94
CA LYS A 409 26.59 -33.01 2.96
C LYS A 409 27.54 -33.78 3.88
N HIS A 410 27.10 -34.10 5.09
CA HIS A 410 27.88 -34.89 6.04
C HIS A 410 28.21 -36.29 5.52
N LYS A 411 27.24 -36.97 4.86
CA LYS A 411 27.48 -38.29 4.23
C LYS A 411 28.51 -38.21 3.09
N ARG A 412 28.56 -37.11 2.35
CA ARG A 412 29.59 -36.88 1.31
C ARG A 412 30.96 -36.61 1.93
N GLU A 413 31.02 -35.76 2.96
CA GLU A 413 32.26 -35.45 3.69
C GLU A 413 32.86 -36.72 4.34
N LEU A 414 32.03 -37.59 4.95
CA LEU A 414 32.50 -38.90 5.46
C LEU A 414 32.93 -39.87 4.35
N GLY A 415 32.25 -39.86 3.19
CA GLY A 415 32.62 -40.70 2.06
C GLY A 415 33.95 -40.27 1.43
N ASP A 416 34.20 -38.97 1.31
CA ASP A 416 35.44 -38.41 0.79
C ASP A 416 36.62 -38.66 1.77
N GLU A 417 36.39 -38.61 3.09
CA GLU A 417 37.40 -38.96 4.10
C GLU A 417 37.79 -40.44 4.05
N GLN A 418 36.82 -41.35 3.85
CA GLN A 418 37.10 -42.78 3.70
C GLN A 418 37.92 -43.07 2.43
N ILE A 419 37.56 -42.48 1.29
CA ILE A 419 38.33 -42.61 0.04
C ILE A 419 39.75 -42.03 0.16
N THR A 420 39.92 -40.96 0.94
CA THR A 420 41.24 -40.35 1.20
C THR A 420 42.10 -41.20 2.14
N SER A 421 41.49 -41.91 3.09
CA SER A 421 42.19 -42.87 3.96
C SER A 421 42.62 -44.16 3.24
N GLU A 422 41.79 -44.71 2.35
CA GLU A 422 42.14 -45.89 1.53
C GLU A 422 43.27 -45.59 0.55
N LYS A 423 43.30 -44.39 -0.06
CA LYS A 423 44.44 -43.93 -0.88
C LYS A 423 45.72 -43.74 -0.07
N LYS A 424 45.64 -43.45 1.23
CA LYS A 424 46.81 -43.34 2.11
C LYS A 424 47.37 -44.70 2.53
N HIS A 425 46.52 -45.72 2.62
CA HIS A 425 46.93 -47.09 2.97
C HIS A 425 47.54 -47.87 1.79
N GLN A 426 47.25 -47.47 0.54
CA GLN A 426 47.90 -48.04 -0.66
C GLN A 426 49.27 -47.42 -1.00
N ILE A 427 49.76 -46.43 -0.26
CA ILE A 427 51.03 -45.71 -0.56
C ILE A 427 52.15 -46.01 0.46
N SER A 428 51.93 -46.89 1.43
CA SER A 428 52.96 -47.20 2.46
C SER A 428 53.41 -48.66 2.43
N ASP A 429 54.47 -48.92 1.66
CA ASP A 429 55.53 -49.92 1.94
C ASP A 429 56.89 -49.36 1.42
N PRO A 430 58.04 -49.73 2.02
CA PRO A 430 59.12 -48.77 2.29
C PRO A 430 60.35 -48.89 1.36
N VAL A 431 61.03 -47.76 1.10
CA VAL A 431 62.45 -47.73 0.71
C VAL A 431 63.15 -46.54 1.40
N ASP A 432 64.25 -46.84 2.07
CA ASP A 432 65.17 -45.94 2.78
C ASP A 432 65.78 -44.83 1.89
N LEU A 433 65.99 -43.63 2.46
CA LEU A 433 67.29 -42.94 2.57
C LEU A 433 67.15 -41.46 3.03
N SER A 434 67.81 -41.17 4.16
CA SER A 434 68.54 -39.95 4.58
C SER A 434 68.03 -38.51 4.31
N GLU A 435 67.97 -37.78 5.44
CA GLU A 435 68.46 -36.41 5.69
C GLU A 435 67.62 -35.13 5.44
N SER A 436 67.48 -34.40 6.57
CA SER A 436 67.57 -32.94 6.76
C SER A 436 66.31 -32.04 6.70
N SER A 437 65.89 -31.64 7.92
CA SER A 437 65.56 -30.27 8.39
C SER A 437 64.73 -29.29 7.53
N ASP A 438 63.53 -28.95 8.04
CA ASP A 438 63.18 -27.66 8.69
C ASP A 438 61.78 -27.09 8.30
N SER A 439 61.13 -26.57 9.34
CA SER A 439 59.91 -25.79 9.52
C SER A 439 59.17 -25.23 8.28
N THR A 440 57.83 -25.21 8.23
CA THR A 440 57.03 -24.13 8.87
C THR A 440 55.54 -24.49 9.04
N ARG A 441 55.07 -24.16 10.25
CA ARG A 441 53.76 -24.32 10.91
C ARG A 441 52.59 -23.58 10.22
N ARG A 442 51.49 -24.27 9.88
CA ARG A 442 50.14 -23.66 9.74
C ARG A 442 49.19 -24.24 10.78
N ARG A 443 48.50 -23.33 11.49
CA ARG A 443 47.62 -23.60 12.65
C ARG A 443 46.34 -24.34 12.23
N ASN A 444 46.09 -25.49 12.85
CA ASN A 444 44.79 -26.14 12.88
C ASN A 444 43.83 -25.34 13.78
N ILE A 445 42.61 -25.11 13.32
CA ILE A 445 41.46 -24.74 14.16
C ILE A 445 40.57 -25.97 14.22
N ASN A 446 40.57 -26.63 15.38
CA ASN A 446 39.73 -27.78 15.68
C ASN A 446 38.24 -27.38 15.78
N PHE A 447 37.35 -28.15 15.16
CA PHE A 447 35.92 -28.18 15.49
C PHE A 447 35.63 -29.41 16.36
N PRO A 448 34.85 -29.29 17.46
CA PRO A 448 34.44 -30.46 18.23
C PRO A 448 33.23 -31.15 17.57
N SER A 449 33.36 -32.45 17.35
CA SER A 449 32.30 -33.37 16.94
C SER A 449 31.51 -33.88 18.15
N ILE A 450 30.17 -33.81 18.10
CA ILE A 450 29.26 -34.40 19.11
C ILE A 450 28.28 -35.36 18.38
N PRO A 451 28.02 -36.57 18.89
CA PRO A 451 27.25 -37.60 18.20
C PRO A 451 25.73 -37.36 18.26
N ILE A 452 25.05 -37.61 17.15
CA ILE A 452 23.58 -37.62 17.05
C ILE A 452 23.08 -39.04 17.37
N ARG A 453 22.26 -39.18 18.41
CA ARG A 453 21.63 -40.46 18.78
C ARG A 453 20.43 -40.72 17.87
N ILE A 454 20.51 -41.79 17.07
CA ILE A 454 19.52 -42.24 16.09
C ILE A 454 18.50 -43.12 16.83
N SER A 455 17.35 -42.58 17.24
CA SER A 455 16.23 -43.43 17.70
C SER A 455 14.84 -42.78 17.68
N SER A 456 14.71 -41.48 17.42
CA SER A 456 13.41 -40.78 17.48
C SER A 456 12.83 -40.32 16.14
N ILE A 457 13.52 -40.56 15.01
CA ILE A 457 13.12 -40.05 13.68
C ILE A 457 12.12 -40.96 12.95
N ASP A 458 12.12 -42.27 13.22
CA ASP A 458 11.25 -43.23 12.52
C ASP A 458 9.75 -43.01 12.81
N LYS A 459 9.40 -42.29 13.89
CA LYS A 459 8.01 -41.95 14.22
C LYS A 459 7.44 -40.78 13.40
N VAL A 460 8.29 -39.89 12.87
CA VAL A 460 7.84 -38.73 12.07
C VAL A 460 7.67 -39.11 10.59
N ASP A 461 8.50 -40.03 10.09
CA ASP A 461 8.43 -40.50 8.70
C ASP A 461 7.11 -41.25 8.41
N ASN A 462 6.57 -42.02 9.37
CA ASN A 462 5.31 -42.75 9.19
C ASN A 462 4.06 -41.85 9.06
N HIS A 463 4.06 -40.65 9.65
CA HIS A 463 2.89 -39.76 9.56
C HIS A 463 2.84 -39.01 8.22
N TYR A 464 3.99 -38.73 7.61
CA TYR A 464 4.09 -38.00 6.34
C TYR A 464 3.94 -38.90 5.10
N GLU A 465 4.35 -40.17 5.15
CA GLU A 465 4.11 -41.11 4.05
C GLU A 465 2.64 -41.54 3.93
N SER A 466 1.91 -41.63 5.05
CA SER A 466 0.47 -41.94 5.04
C SER A 466 -0.38 -40.89 4.33
N LEU A 467 0.05 -39.63 4.28
CA LEU A 467 -0.66 -38.55 3.58
C LEU A 467 -0.35 -38.54 2.06
N ARG A 468 0.76 -39.16 1.64
CA ARG A 468 1.21 -39.16 0.23
C ARG A 468 0.67 -40.33 -0.58
N THR A 469 0.26 -41.43 0.07
CA THR A 469 -0.27 -42.62 -0.60
C THR A 469 -1.80 -42.72 -0.51
N GLY A 470 -2.51 -41.67 -0.92
CA GLY A 470 -3.93 -41.76 -1.23
C GLY A 470 -4.12 -42.53 -2.54
N LYS A 471 -4.40 -43.85 -2.45
CA LYS A 471 -4.80 -44.68 -3.59
C LYS A 471 -6.05 -44.08 -4.26
N ARG A 472 -5.90 -43.58 -5.49
CA ARG A 472 -6.99 -43.46 -6.47
C ARG A 472 -7.51 -44.87 -6.75
N SER A 473 -8.67 -45.24 -6.19
CA SER A 473 -9.45 -46.35 -6.75
C SER A 473 -10.35 -45.80 -7.86
N SER A 474 -10.14 -46.35 -9.05
CA SER A 474 -11.01 -46.22 -10.21
C SER A 474 -12.35 -46.90 -9.91
N PHE A 475 -13.44 -46.13 -9.93
CA PHE A 475 -14.81 -46.66 -10.05
C PHE A 475 -15.37 -46.22 -11.39
N MET A 476 -15.49 -47.18 -12.30
CA MET A 476 -16.31 -47.13 -13.51
C MET A 476 -17.73 -47.59 -13.11
N PRO A 477 -18.82 -46.97 -13.60
CA PRO A 477 -20.16 -47.43 -13.31
C PRO A 477 -20.57 -48.54 -14.29
N SER A 478 -20.97 -49.70 -13.75
CA SER A 478 -21.67 -50.75 -14.45
C SER A 478 -23.14 -50.36 -14.64
N VAL A 479 -23.57 -50.38 -15.90
CA VAL A 479 -24.95 -50.40 -16.35
C VAL A 479 -25.51 -51.78 -16.04
N GLU A 480 -26.64 -51.86 -15.36
CA GLU A 480 -27.48 -53.05 -15.31
C GLU A 480 -28.94 -52.62 -15.42
N ASP A 481 -29.56 -53.18 -16.44
CA ASP A 481 -30.96 -53.11 -16.81
C ASP A 481 -31.85 -53.89 -15.82
N ASP A 482 -33.15 -53.62 -15.98
CA ASP A 482 -34.31 -54.48 -15.68
C ASP A 482 -35.13 -54.25 -14.38
N VAL A 483 -36.41 -53.97 -14.72
CA VAL A 483 -37.70 -54.01 -14.00
C VAL A 483 -38.16 -52.75 -13.25
#